data_AF-Q9LRD9-F1
#
_entry.id   AF-Q9LRD9-F1
#
_cell.length_a   1.000
_cell.length_b   1.000
_cell.length_c   1.000
_cell.angle_alpha   90.00
_cell.angle_beta   90.00
_cell.angle_gamma   90.00
#
_symmetry.space_group_name_H-M   'P 1'
#
loop_
_entity.id
_entity.type
_entity.pdbx_description
1 polymer ?
#
loop_
_entity_poly.entity_id
_entity_poly.type
_entity_poly.pdbx_seq_one_letter_code
_entity_poly.pdbx_strand_id
1 'polypeptide(L)' 'IFVISSHFQEVGANMMNQFLCQRNFRGEGCVSPADCETLFKNKLNEKTASNCTCVRKTGKYARAQCTCRLPHKCVPR' A
#
# COMPACT_ATOMS: atom_id res chain seq x y z
N ILE A 1 24.83 17.63 -0.33
CA ILE A 1 23.36 17.72 -0.42
C ILE A 1 22.83 16.30 -0.25
N PHE A 2 22.15 16.02 0.86
CA PHE A 2 21.79 14.66 1.25
C PHE A 2 20.69 14.11 0.32
N VAL A 3 21.04 13.01 -0.36
CA VAL A 3 20.18 12.25 -1.27
C VAL A 3 19.17 11.48 -0.41
N ILE A 4 17.91 11.93 -0.39
CA ILE A 4 16.83 11.15 0.24
C ILE A 4 16.37 10.10 -0.78
N SER A 5 17.22 9.10 -0.99
CA SER A 5 16.81 7.83 -1.58
C SER A 5 15.89 7.15 -0.59
N SER A 6 14.59 7.13 -0.88
CA SER A 6 13.59 6.37 -0.14
C SER A 6 13.84 4.87 -0.34
N HIS A 7 14.89 4.34 0.29
CA HIS A 7 15.16 2.92 0.41
C HIS A 7 14.15 2.35 1.41
N PHE A 8 13.06 1.84 0.88
CA PHE A 8 12.04 1.13 1.64
C PHE A 8 12.69 -0.13 2.23
N GLN A 9 12.73 -0.19 3.56
CA GLN A 9 13.41 -1.21 4.34
C GLN A 9 12.79 -2.59 4.13
N GLU A 10 13.48 -3.47 3.41
CA GLU A 10 13.22 -4.90 3.41
C GLU A 10 13.83 -5.53 4.68
N VAL A 11 13.23 -5.24 5.84
CA VAL A 11 13.54 -5.92 7.10
C VAL A 11 12.59 -7.11 7.26
N GLY A 12 13.13 -8.32 7.26
CA GLY A 12 12.43 -9.48 7.82
C GLY A 12 12.68 -10.79 7.08
N ALA A 13 13.70 -11.51 7.51
CA ALA A 13 13.96 -12.89 7.15
C ALA A 13 12.76 -13.82 7.47
N ASN A 14 12.57 -14.85 6.62
CA ASN A 14 11.86 -16.10 6.94
C ASN A 14 10.32 -16.09 7.10
N MET A 15 9.57 -15.38 6.26
CA MET A 15 8.11 -15.47 6.23
C MET A 15 7.62 -15.41 4.77
N MET A 16 7.18 -16.55 4.22
CA MET A 16 6.56 -16.73 2.88
C MET A 16 6.49 -15.45 2.03
N ASN A 17 7.54 -15.13 1.26
CA ASN A 17 7.75 -13.85 0.53
C ASN A 17 6.50 -12.96 0.38
N GLN A 18 6.20 -12.18 1.42
CA GLN A 18 5.11 -11.21 1.39
C GLN A 18 5.65 -9.88 0.87
N PHE A 19 5.21 -9.48 -0.31
CA PHE A 19 5.60 -8.22 -0.94
C PHE A 19 4.77 -7.07 -0.38
N LEU A 20 5.44 -5.99 0.00
CA LEU A 20 4.79 -4.75 0.42
C LEU A 20 4.43 -3.92 -0.82
N CYS A 21 3.14 -3.76 -1.05
CA CYS A 21 2.58 -3.05 -2.17
C CYS A 21 1.98 -1.73 -1.75
N GLN A 22 2.64 -0.64 -2.14
CA GLN A 22 2.17 0.72 -1.91
C GLN A 22 1.40 1.23 -3.13
N ARG A 23 0.17 1.72 -2.90
CA ARG A 23 -0.68 2.34 -3.92
C ARG A 23 -1.31 3.63 -3.42
N ASN A 24 -1.39 4.60 -4.31
CA ASN A 24 -2.10 5.86 -4.06
C ASN A 24 -3.46 5.80 -4.77
N PHE A 25 -4.54 5.89 -4.02
CA PHE A 25 -5.90 5.99 -4.55
C PHE A 25 -6.31 7.47 -4.51
N ARG A 26 -6.41 8.09 -5.69
CA ARG A 26 -6.76 9.51 -5.85
C ARG A 26 -8.27 9.67 -5.75
N GLY A 27 -8.75 10.63 -4.97
CA GLY A 27 -10.19 10.84 -4.73
C GLY A 27 -10.78 9.95 -3.65
N GLU A 28 -10.10 8.85 -3.30
CA GLU A 28 -10.49 7.98 -2.20
C GLU A 28 -9.83 8.45 -0.90
N GLY A 29 -10.62 8.48 0.18
CA GLY A 29 -10.10 8.54 1.54
C GLY A 29 -9.80 7.13 2.06
N CYS A 30 -8.95 7.04 3.08
CA CYS A 30 -8.91 5.85 3.91
C CYS A 30 -8.93 6.33 5.37
N VAL A 31 -9.77 5.69 6.19
CA VAL A 31 -9.88 5.96 7.63
C VAL A 31 -9.25 4.81 8.39
N SER A 32 -9.41 3.60 7.86
CA SER A 32 -8.90 2.37 8.46
C SER A 32 -8.07 1.56 7.47
N PRO A 33 -7.17 0.69 7.94
CA PRO A 33 -6.45 -0.26 7.09
C PRO A 33 -7.39 -1.19 6.28
N ALA A 34 -8.58 -1.49 6.82
CA ALA A 34 -9.62 -2.26 6.13
C ALA A 34 -10.16 -1.57 4.86
N ASP A 35 -10.17 -0.23 4.79
CA ASP A 35 -10.49 0.51 3.56
C ASP A 35 -9.46 0.19 2.47
N CYS A 36 -8.18 0.13 2.84
CA CYS A 36 -7.10 -0.20 1.91
C CYS A 36 -7.19 -1.63 1.40
N GLU A 37 -7.52 -2.60 2.26
CA GLU A 37 -7.81 -3.97 1.80
C GLU A 37 -8.95 -3.98 0.78
N THR A 38 -10.04 -3.26 1.09
CA THR A 38 -11.21 -3.15 0.22
C THR A 38 -10.85 -2.50 -1.12
N LEU A 39 -10.02 -1.46 -1.12
CA LEU A 39 -9.54 -0.78 -2.32
C LEU A 39 -8.65 -1.69 -3.17
N PHE A 40 -7.73 -2.44 -2.56
CA PHE A 40 -6.92 -3.43 -3.27
C PHE A 40 -7.80 -4.54 -3.87
N LYS A 41 -8.76 -5.06 -3.10
CA LYS A 41 -9.70 -6.10 -3.54
C LYS A 41 -10.60 -5.61 -4.69
N ASN A 42 -11.13 -4.40 -4.62
CA ASN A 42 -12.11 -3.89 -5.60
C ASN A 42 -11.48 -3.21 -6.81
N LYS A 43 -10.40 -2.41 -6.63
CA LYS A 43 -9.78 -1.65 -7.73
C LYS A 43 -8.68 -2.42 -8.44
N LEU A 44 -7.97 -3.28 -7.71
CA LEU A 44 -6.83 -4.06 -8.22
C LEU A 44 -7.17 -5.55 -8.37
N ASN A 45 -8.36 -5.98 -7.95
CA ASN A 45 -8.76 -7.40 -7.92
C ASN A 45 -7.84 -8.27 -7.03
N GLU A 46 -7.15 -7.63 -6.08
CA GLU A 46 -6.12 -8.26 -5.25
C GLU A 46 -6.76 -8.84 -3.98
N LYS A 47 -7.33 -10.05 -4.10
CA LYS A 47 -8.05 -10.73 -3.01
C LYS A 47 -7.15 -11.13 -1.83
N THR A 48 -5.85 -11.21 -2.07
CA THR A 48 -4.82 -11.66 -1.12
C THR A 48 -4.18 -10.50 -0.33
N ALA A 49 -4.67 -9.27 -0.51
CA ALA A 49 -4.25 -8.11 0.28
C ALA A 49 -4.53 -8.34 1.76
N SER A 50 -3.48 -8.24 2.57
CA SER A 50 -3.52 -8.45 4.02
C SER A 50 -2.52 -7.51 4.73
N ASN A 51 -2.69 -7.32 6.03
CA ASN A 51 -1.83 -6.44 6.86
C ASN A 51 -1.61 -5.05 6.22
N CYS A 52 -2.72 -4.43 5.82
CA CYS A 52 -2.68 -3.14 5.15
C CYS A 52 -2.45 -2.00 6.14
N THR A 53 -1.87 -0.92 5.66
CA THR A 53 -1.79 0.37 6.35
C THR A 53 -2.41 1.44 5.47
N CYS A 54 -3.07 2.39 6.14
CA CYS A 54 -3.69 3.55 5.51
C CYS A 54 -2.96 4.81 5.99
N VAL A 55 -2.48 5.60 5.04
CA VAL A 55 -1.97 6.95 5.28
C VAL A 55 -2.84 7.93 4.51
N ARG A 56 -3.65 8.69 5.24
CA ARG A 56 -4.46 9.76 4.65
C ARG A 56 -3.56 10.96 4.35
N LYS A 57 -3.38 11.29 3.07
CA LYS A 57 -2.75 12.55 2.66
C LYS A 57 -3.84 13.62 2.63
N THR A 58 -3.89 14.48 3.63
CA THR A 58 -4.78 15.65 3.70
C THR A 58 -4.16 16.83 2.93
N GLY A 59 -4.97 17.53 2.14
CA GLY A 59 -4.53 18.64 1.28
C GLY A 59 -5.47 18.87 0.09
N LYS A 60 -5.12 19.79 -0.82
CA LYS A 60 -5.92 20.15 -2.03
C LYS A 60 -6.26 18.95 -2.93
N TYR A 61 -5.49 17.86 -2.82
CA TYR A 61 -5.74 16.59 -3.49
C TYR A 61 -5.70 15.46 -2.46
N ALA A 62 -6.79 15.32 -1.72
CA ALA A 62 -6.95 14.20 -0.80
C ALA A 62 -6.72 12.87 -1.54
N ARG A 63 -5.82 12.06 -1.01
CA ARG A 63 -5.52 10.72 -1.52
C ARG A 63 -5.26 9.77 -0.37
N ALA A 64 -5.76 8.55 -0.50
CA ALA A 64 -5.39 7.43 0.34
C ALA A 64 -4.08 6.84 -0.17
N GLN A 65 -3.04 6.85 0.66
CA GLN A 65 -1.86 6.06 0.41
C GLN A 65 -1.99 4.76 1.20
N CYS A 66 -2.22 3.67 0.49
CA CYS A 66 -2.43 2.35 1.05
C CYS A 66 -1.19 1.50 0.84
N THR A 67 -0.73 0.80 1.87
CA THR A 67 0.36 -0.17 1.75
C THR A 67 -0.11 -1.52 2.28
N CYS A 68 -0.18 -2.53 1.43
CA CYS A 68 -0.69 -3.86 1.78
C CYS A 68 0.37 -4.93 1.53
N ARG A 69 0.31 -6.04 2.27
CA ARG A 69 1.12 -7.22 1.99
C ARG A 69 0.40 -8.15 1.02
N LEU A 70 1.12 -8.62 0.01
CA LEU A 70 0.66 -9.57 -0.99
C LEU A 70 1.60 -10.77 -1.09
N PRO A 71 1.12 -11.97 -1.43
CA PRO A 71 1.98 -13.13 -1.69
C PRO A 71 2.71 -13.07 -3.04
N HIS A 72 2.52 -12.02 -3.84
CA HIS A 72 3.13 -11.82 -5.15
C HIS A 72 3.59 -10.38 -5.34
N LYS A 73 4.50 -10.17 -6.29
CA LYS A 73 4.97 -8.84 -6.65
C LYS A 73 3.81 -7.97 -7.11
N CYS A 74 3.84 -6.72 -6.67
CA CYS A 74 2.87 -5.70 -7.05
C CYS A 74 2.97 -5.44 -8.56
N VAL A 75 1.86 -5.50 -9.26
CA VAL A 75 1.85 -5.18 -10.70
C VAL A 75 1.87 -3.65 -10.84
N PRO A 76 2.82 -3.04 -11.57
CA PRO A 76 2.79 -1.62 -11.89
C PRO A 76 1.75 -1.38 -13.00
N ARG A 77 0.48 -1.26 -12.62
CA ARG A 77 -0.59 -0.63 -13.39
C ARG A 77 -0.45 0.89 -13.43
#